data_AF-A0A133UAP6-F1
#
_entry.id   AF-A0A133UAP6-F1
#
_cell.length_a   1.000
_cell.length_b   1.000
_cell.length_c   1.000
_cell.angle_alpha   90.00
_cell.angle_beta   90.00
_cell.angle_gamma   90.00
#
_symmetry.space_group_name_H-M   'P 1'
#
loop_
_entity.id
_entity.type
_entity.pdbx_description
1 polymer ?
#
loop_
_entity_poly.entity_id
_entity_poly.type
_entity_poly.pdbx_seq_one_letter_code
_entity_poly.pdbx_strand_id
1 'polypeptide(L)'
;MPKKEPRKKVGSAGRLGSRYGTRVRARVRAVEDREKGYHRCPECRSESVKRVGSGIWKCQRCKTKFAAKAYTPNIAPIEKEISQTAE
;
A
#
# COMPACT_ATOMS: atom_id res chain seq x y z
N MET A 1 -15.51 -24.49 -11.01
CA MET A 1 -15.16 -23.17 -11.60
C MET A 1 -13.65 -23.04 -11.61
N PRO A 2 -12.99 -22.79 -12.75
CA PRO A 2 -11.53 -22.72 -12.80
C PRO A 2 -11.01 -21.52 -11.99
N LYS A 3 -10.04 -21.76 -11.11
CA LYS A 3 -9.35 -20.70 -10.35
C LYS A 3 -8.69 -19.75 -11.36
N LYS A 4 -9.06 -18.47 -11.32
CA LYS A 4 -8.56 -17.44 -12.25
C LYS A 4 -7.11 -17.14 -11.91
N GLU A 5 -6.19 -17.68 -12.71
CA GLU A 5 -4.76 -17.49 -12.54
C GLU A 5 -4.40 -15.99 -12.66
N PRO A 6 -3.57 -15.42 -11.75
CA PRO A 6 -3.18 -14.03 -11.82
C PRO A 6 -2.41 -13.78 -13.12
N ARG A 7 -2.95 -12.92 -13.98
CA ARG A 7 -2.30 -12.51 -15.22
C ARG A 7 -0.94 -11.88 -14.90
N LYS A 8 0.16 -12.56 -15.27
CA LYS A 8 1.57 -12.20 -14.96
C LYS A 8 1.89 -10.70 -15.12
N LYS A 9 1.32 -10.02 -16.12
CA LYS A 9 1.63 -8.61 -16.43
C LYS A 9 0.79 -7.56 -15.67
N VAL A 10 -0.46 -7.85 -15.33
CA VAL A 10 -1.39 -6.82 -14.80
C VAL A 10 -1.61 -6.90 -13.29
N GLY A 11 -1.34 -8.05 -12.66
CA GLY A 11 -1.44 -8.21 -11.21
C GLY A 11 -2.81 -7.77 -10.64
N SER A 12 -2.78 -7.00 -9.55
CA SER A 12 -3.94 -6.45 -8.83
C SER A 12 -4.86 -5.58 -9.68
N ALA A 13 -4.30 -4.85 -10.66
CA ALA A 13 -5.04 -4.03 -11.61
C ALA A 13 -5.82 -4.84 -12.67
N GLY A 14 -5.68 -6.17 -12.69
CA GLY A 14 -6.43 -7.05 -13.59
C GLY A 14 -7.95 -6.96 -13.46
N ARG A 15 -8.46 -6.53 -12.29
CA ARG A 15 -9.90 -6.29 -12.07
C ARG A 15 -10.49 -5.19 -12.95
N LEU A 16 -9.65 -4.27 -13.44
CA LEU A 16 -10.09 -3.14 -14.26
C LEU A 16 -10.36 -3.52 -15.72
N GLY A 17 -9.95 -4.72 -16.15
CA GLY A 17 -10.18 -5.20 -17.51
C GLY A 17 -9.44 -4.36 -18.56
N SER A 18 -10.13 -4.05 -19.66
CA SER A 18 -9.63 -3.23 -20.77
C SER A 18 -9.71 -1.71 -20.53
N ARG A 19 -10.36 -1.27 -19.44
CA ARG A 19 -10.64 0.14 -19.18
C ARG A 19 -9.39 0.91 -18.69
N TYR A 20 -9.42 2.23 -18.85
CA TYR A 20 -8.46 3.22 -18.31
C TYR A 20 -7.03 3.21 -18.90
N GLY A 21 -6.73 2.30 -19.85
CA GLY A 21 -5.44 2.24 -20.51
C GLY A 21 -4.30 1.69 -19.64
N THR A 22 -3.08 1.62 -20.20
CA THR A 22 -1.96 0.92 -19.56
C THR A 22 -1.28 1.73 -18.45
N ARG A 23 -1.06 3.04 -18.66
CA ARG A 23 -0.37 3.90 -17.68
C ARG A 23 -1.11 4.02 -16.36
N VAL A 24 -2.42 4.24 -16.40
CA VAL A 24 -3.26 4.34 -15.20
C VAL A 24 -3.26 3.02 -14.43
N ARG A 25 -3.44 1.89 -15.13
CA ARG A 25 -3.40 0.56 -14.50
C ARG A 25 -2.05 0.24 -13.86
N ALA A 26 -0.94 0.64 -14.48
CA ALA A 26 0.39 0.46 -13.92
C ALA A 26 0.58 1.27 -12.62
N ARG A 27 0.11 2.52 -12.57
CA ARG A 27 0.17 3.36 -11.35
C ARG A 27 -0.71 2.79 -10.23
N VAL A 28 -1.93 2.40 -10.54
CA VAL A 28 -2.86 1.79 -9.58
C VAL A 28 -2.27 0.51 -9.00
N ARG A 29 -1.71 -0.36 -9.86
CA ARG A 29 -0.99 -1.56 -9.41
C ARG A 29 0.12 -1.22 -8.43
N ALA A 30 0.99 -0.27 -8.76
CA ALA A 30 2.11 0.11 -7.90
C ALA A 30 1.66 0.63 -6.52
N VAL A 31 0.53 1.36 -6.46
CA VAL A 31 -0.05 1.84 -5.21
C VAL A 31 -0.65 0.70 -4.40
N GLU A 32 -1.42 -0.19 -5.03
CA GLU A 32 -2.03 -1.33 -4.34
C GLU A 32 -1.02 -2.37 -3.85
N ASP A 33 0.04 -2.60 -4.62
CA ASP A 33 1.10 -3.52 -4.25
C ASP A 33 1.84 -3.01 -2.99
N ARG A 34 1.99 -1.68 -2.85
CA ARG A 34 2.51 -1.05 -1.64
C ARG A 34 1.53 -1.12 -0.48
N GLU A 35 0.25 -0.87 -0.73
CA GLU A 35 -0.79 -0.84 0.31
C GLU A 35 -1.11 -2.21 0.90
N LYS A 36 -1.18 -3.24 0.05
CA LYS A 36 -1.51 -4.63 0.45
C LYS A 36 -0.28 -5.41 0.91
N GLY A 37 0.90 -4.79 0.88
CA GLY A 37 2.14 -5.39 1.34
C GLY A 37 2.08 -5.72 2.83
N TYR A 38 2.90 -6.69 3.25
CA TYR A 38 3.12 -6.93 4.67
C TYR A 38 4.04 -5.84 5.22
N HIS A 39 3.65 -5.25 6.34
CA HIS A 39 4.40 -4.16 6.95
C HIS A 39 4.67 -4.42 8.42
N ARG A 40 5.84 -3.96 8.88
CA ARG A 40 6.29 -4.09 10.26
C ARG A 40 5.58 -3.10 11.17
N CYS A 41 5.10 -3.61 12.29
CA CYS A 41 4.49 -2.81 13.34
C CYS A 41 5.55 -2.03 14.16
N PRO A 42 5.30 -0.75 14.50
CA PRO A 42 6.18 0.07 15.34
C PRO A 42 6.16 -0.29 16.83
N GLU A 43 5.41 -1.30 17.26
CA GLU A 43 5.40 -1.78 18.66
C GLU A 43 5.87 -3.22 18.73
N CYS A 44 5.12 -4.15 18.13
CA CYS A 44 5.39 -5.58 18.24
C CYS A 44 6.35 -6.13 17.16
N ARG A 45 6.89 -5.29 16.26
CA ARG A 45 7.79 -5.66 15.14
C ARG A 45 7.24 -6.69 14.14
N SER A 46 6.06 -7.24 14.38
CA SER A 46 5.47 -8.25 13.50
C SER A 46 5.02 -7.66 12.17
N GLU A 47 5.10 -8.46 11.11
CA GLU A 47 4.68 -8.12 9.75
C GLU A 47 3.18 -8.38 9.53
N SER A 48 2.35 -7.80 10.40
CA SER A 48 0.90 -8.08 10.44
C SER A 48 0.03 -6.82 10.42
N VAL A 49 0.58 -5.70 9.97
CA VAL A 49 -0.16 -4.44 9.86
C VAL A 49 -1.04 -4.44 8.62
N LYS A 50 -2.30 -4.04 8.78
CA LYS A 50 -3.27 -3.85 7.69
C LYS A 50 -3.87 -2.46 7.74
N ARG A 51 -4.19 -1.89 6.57
CA ARG A 51 -4.92 -0.62 6.47
C ARG A 51 -6.38 -0.81 6.87
N VAL A 52 -6.90 0.10 7.69
CA VAL A 52 -8.33 0.14 8.07
C VAL A 52 -9.04 1.27 7.33
N GLY A 53 -8.37 2.40 7.13
CA GLY A 53 -8.90 3.55 6.40
C GLY A 53 -7.79 4.42 5.84
N SER A 54 -8.14 5.59 5.31
CA SER A 54 -7.15 6.57 4.86
C SER A 54 -6.32 7.07 6.03
N GLY A 55 -5.01 6.80 5.99
CA GLY A 55 -4.06 7.20 7.03
C GLY A 55 -4.17 6.42 8.34
N ILE A 56 -5.11 5.49 8.49
CA ILE A 56 -5.30 4.69 9.70
C ILE A 56 -4.88 3.23 9.44
N TRP A 57 -3.89 2.78 10.21
CA TRP A 57 -3.34 1.43 10.12
C TRP A 57 -3.54 0.69 11.44
N LYS A 58 -3.80 -0.62 11.36
CA LYS A 58 -4.02 -1.48 12.52
C LYS A 58 -3.15 -2.72 12.44
N CYS A 59 -2.41 -3.01 13.50
CA CYS A 59 -1.74 -4.29 13.65
C CYS A 59 -2.73 -5.38 14.05
N GLN A 60 -2.67 -6.55 13.41
CA GLN A 60 -3.55 -7.68 13.77
C GLN A 60 -3.12 -8.36 15.07
N ARG A 61 -1.82 -8.35 15.41
CA ARG A 61 -1.29 -9.00 16.62
C ARG A 61 -1.50 -8.17 17.88
N CYS A 62 -0.92 -6.96 17.95
CA CYS A 62 -1.07 -6.11 19.14
C CYS A 62 -2.36 -5.28 19.16
N LYS A 63 -3.15 -5.29 18.08
CA LYS A 63 -4.42 -4.53 17.92
C LYS A 63 -4.28 -3.00 17.96
N THR A 64 -3.07 -2.48 18.12
CA THR A 64 -2.77 -1.05 18.08
C THR A 64 -3.16 -0.43 16.75
N LYS A 65 -3.82 0.73 16.82
CA LYS A 65 -4.13 1.60 15.68
C LYS A 65 -3.18 2.79 15.71
N PHE A 66 -2.61 3.15 14.56
CA PHE A 66 -1.73 4.30 14.44
C PHE A 66 -2.00 5.08 13.16
N ALA A 67 -1.61 6.36 13.17
CA ALA A 67 -1.69 7.25 12.02
C ALA A 67 -0.40 7.17 11.19
N ALA A 68 -0.52 7.09 9.88
CA ALA A 68 0.61 7.09 8.93
C ALA A 68 0.18 7.66 7.56
N LYS A 69 1.06 7.58 6.55
CA LYS A 69 0.72 7.97 5.17
C LYS A 69 -0.45 7.14 4.62
N ALA A 70 -1.12 7.68 3.59
CA ALA A 70 -2.36 7.11 3.05
C ALA A 70 -2.20 5.68 2.47
N TYR A 71 -1.10 5.42 1.76
CA TYR A 71 -0.84 4.14 1.08
C TYR A 71 0.41 3.41 1.57
N THR A 72 1.14 3.99 2.53
CA THR A 72 2.30 3.38 3.16
C THR A 72 2.24 3.60 4.67
N PRO A 73 2.52 2.60 5.50
CA PRO A 73 2.50 2.77 6.96
C PRO A 73 3.77 3.43 7.51
N ASN A 74 4.48 4.20 6.68
CA ASN A 74 5.66 4.93 7.12
C ASN A 74 5.22 6.20 7.86
N ILE A 75 5.81 6.41 9.04
CA ILE A 75 5.52 7.53 9.95
C ILE A 75 6.50 8.70 9.67
N ALA A 76 7.40 8.56 8.68
CA ALA A 76 8.43 9.55 8.40
C ALA A 76 7.83 10.99 8.32
N PRO A 77 8.40 11.94 9.08
CA PRO A 77 7.95 13.32 9.08
C PRO A 77 8.11 13.92 7.68
N ILE A 78 7.11 14.71 7.28
CA ILE A 78 7.00 15.36 5.97
C ILE A 78 8.21 16.29 5.71
N GLU A 79 8.89 16.74 6.76
CA GLU A 79 10.03 17.67 6.74
C GLU A 79 11.21 17.23 5.87
N LYS A 80 11.46 15.92 5.71
CA LYS A 80 12.61 15.43 4.92
C LYS A 80 12.45 15.60 3.40
N GLU A 81 11.24 15.87 2.90
CA GLU A 81 11.00 16.02 1.45
C GLU A 81 11.13 17.49 0.98
N ILE A 82 11.03 18.47 1.89
CA ILE A 82 11.15 19.91 1.55
C ILE A 82 12.63 20.30 1.31
N SER A 83 13.57 19.62 1.98
CA SER A 83 15.00 19.93 1.88
C SER A 83 15.69 19.41 0.60
N GLN A 84 15.06 18.53 -0.18
CA GLN A 84 15.66 17.90 -1.37
C GLN A 84 15.18 18.49 -2.70
N THR A 85 14.26 19.45 -2.67
CA THR A 85 13.73 20.14 -3.87
C THR A 85 14.07 21.64 -3.88
N ALA A 86 14.88 22.09 -2.92
CA ALA A 86 15.35 23.47 -2.79
C ALA A 86 16.82 23.67 -3.23
N GLU A 87 17.41 22.67 -3.87
CA GLU A 87 18.69 22.77 -4.62
C GLU A 87 18.44 22.51 -6.11
#